data_AF-A0A3B9IZW1-F1
#
_entry.id   AF-A0A3B9IZW1-F1
#
_cell.length_a   1.000
_cell.length_b   1.000
_cell.length_c   1.000
_cell.angle_alpha   90.00
_cell.angle_beta   90.00
_cell.angle_gamma   90.00
#
_symmetry.space_group_name_H-M   'P 1'
#
loop_
_entity.id
_entity.type
_entity.pdbx_description
1 polymer ?
#
loop_
_entity_poly.entity_id
_entity_poly.type
_entity_poly.pdbx_seq_one_letter_code
_entity_poly.pdbx_strand_id
1 'polypeptide(L)'
;MVTTDISTAVEQWRTQGWTVVHDLVPTEEIDAAVEELWGHFPHPVDYHSGNPAAQAQFEGESTDLRYQPTKQGNAHQLKDIQNEGAEFRLRQFLGHVLFPYDSYLLNRLQIHPNVVDFAKKAMGDEDIRLYQARIWGKYTGVTNYEQPFHQDRNHTIVPDRVEPGWWNMLGFLYLSDVEEGVGPTQILSIGDSP
;
A
#
# COMPACT_ATOMS: atom_id res chain seq x y z
N MET A 1 3.02 -1.89 19.20
CA MET A 1 4.16 -1.13 19.76
C MET A 1 5.09 -0.84 18.59
N VAL A 2 5.52 0.40 18.42
CA VAL A 2 6.46 0.78 17.36
C VAL A 2 7.89 0.46 17.81
N THR A 3 8.74 -0.05 16.92
CA THR A 3 10.15 -0.33 17.21
C THR A 3 11.05 0.01 16.02
N THR A 4 12.32 0.32 16.28
CA THR A 4 13.38 0.36 15.26
C THR A 4 14.26 -0.91 15.29
N ASP A 5 14.10 -1.75 16.31
CA ASP A 5 14.85 -3.02 16.44
C ASP A 5 14.18 -4.15 15.64
N ILE A 6 14.90 -4.65 14.63
CA ILE A 6 14.42 -5.71 13.73
C ILE A 6 14.06 -6.99 14.49
N SER A 7 14.83 -7.37 15.52
CA SER A 7 14.56 -8.61 16.27
C SER A 7 13.25 -8.53 17.03
N THR A 8 13.00 -7.40 17.68
CA THR A 8 11.74 -7.10 18.37
C THR A 8 10.56 -7.08 17.39
N ALA A 9 10.74 -6.46 16.22
CA ALA A 9 9.71 -6.44 15.17
C ALA A 9 9.36 -7.84 14.65
N VAL A 10 10.37 -8.69 14.45
CA VAL A 10 10.20 -10.09 14.02
C VAL A 10 9.41 -10.89 15.06
N GLU A 11 9.75 -10.75 16.34
CA GLU A 11 9.03 -11.41 17.45
C GLU A 11 7.56 -10.96 17.50
N GLN A 12 7.32 -9.64 17.37
CA GLN A 12 5.96 -9.08 17.33
C GLN A 12 5.17 -9.62 16.15
N TRP A 13 5.73 -9.63 14.94
CA TRP A 13 5.04 -10.14 13.76
C TRP A 13 4.68 -11.62 13.92
N ARG A 14 5.61 -12.45 14.43
CA ARG A 14 5.35 -13.87 14.64
C ARG A 14 4.26 -14.14 15.67
N THR A 15 4.20 -13.34 16.73
CA THR A 15 3.27 -13.55 17.86
C THR A 15 1.92 -12.85 17.67
N GLN A 16 1.88 -11.73 16.96
CA GLN A 16 0.67 -10.88 16.81
C GLN A 16 0.11 -10.89 15.39
N GLY A 17 0.86 -11.37 14.39
CA GLY A 17 0.50 -11.30 12.98
C GLY A 17 0.77 -9.96 12.31
N TRP A 18 1.25 -8.96 13.04
CA TRP A 18 1.61 -7.64 12.53
C TRP A 18 2.71 -6.97 13.36
N THR A 19 3.39 -5.99 12.77
CA THR A 19 4.34 -5.10 13.46
C THR A 19 4.45 -3.79 12.69
N VAL A 20 4.94 -2.74 13.36
CA VAL A 20 5.31 -1.46 12.75
C VAL A 20 6.77 -1.20 13.04
N VAL A 21 7.57 -1.13 11.99
CA VAL A 21 9.03 -0.93 12.06
C VAL A 21 9.37 0.47 11.58
N HIS A 22 9.82 1.32 12.49
CA HIS A 22 10.36 2.62 12.12
C HIS A 22 11.77 2.48 11.57
N ASP A 23 12.13 3.40 10.68
CA ASP A 23 13.48 3.51 10.11
C ASP A 23 13.99 2.22 9.44
N LEU A 24 13.06 1.32 9.02
CA LEU A 24 13.42 0.10 8.31
C LEU A 24 14.12 0.42 6.99
N VAL A 25 13.63 1.46 6.29
CA VAL A 25 14.32 2.11 5.18
C VAL A 25 14.73 3.50 5.65
N PRO A 26 15.99 3.93 5.45
CA PRO A 26 16.42 5.27 5.82
C PRO A 26 15.60 6.36 5.11
N THR A 27 15.22 7.42 5.82
CA THR A 27 14.41 8.51 5.27
C THR A 27 15.06 9.15 4.04
N GLU A 28 16.38 9.25 3.99
CA GLU A 28 17.09 9.79 2.82
C GLU A 28 16.92 8.94 1.55
N GLU A 29 16.77 7.61 1.68
CA GLU A 29 16.47 6.74 0.53
C GLU A 29 15.00 6.89 0.11
N ILE A 30 14.09 7.13 1.07
CA ILE A 30 12.68 7.42 0.79
C ILE A 30 12.55 8.77 0.08
N ASP A 31 13.13 9.84 0.62
CA ASP A 31 13.10 11.20 0.06
C ASP A 31 13.62 11.23 -1.38
N ALA A 32 14.74 10.54 -1.64
CA ALA A 32 15.29 10.44 -2.99
C ALA A 32 14.34 9.70 -3.96
N ALA A 33 13.67 8.64 -3.49
CA ALA A 33 12.71 7.88 -4.30
C ALA A 33 11.39 8.63 -4.52
N VAL A 34 10.97 9.47 -3.56
CA VAL A 34 9.75 10.29 -3.66
C VAL A 34 9.81 11.24 -4.85
N GLU A 35 10.98 11.76 -5.21
CA GLU A 35 11.12 12.61 -6.41
C GLU A 35 10.76 11.87 -7.71
N GLU A 36 10.94 10.54 -7.77
CA GLU A 36 10.55 9.73 -8.92
C GLU A 36 9.04 9.40 -8.93
N LEU A 37 8.31 9.60 -7.82
CA LEU A 37 6.85 9.45 -7.78
C LEU A 37 6.15 10.43 -8.72
N TRP A 38 6.72 11.62 -8.91
CA TRP A 38 6.11 12.68 -9.73
C TRP A 38 6.08 12.35 -11.23
N GLY A 39 6.84 11.35 -11.66
CA GLY A 39 6.69 10.76 -13.00
C GLY A 39 5.42 9.92 -13.16
N HIS A 40 4.83 9.47 -12.05
CA HIS A 40 3.63 8.61 -12.02
C HIS A 40 2.39 9.30 -11.47
N PHE A 41 2.56 10.36 -10.68
CA PHE A 41 1.48 11.05 -9.99
C PHE A 41 1.63 12.56 -10.12
N PRO A 42 0.53 13.33 -10.18
CA PRO A 42 0.61 14.77 -10.05
C PRO A 42 1.12 15.16 -8.66
N HIS A 43 1.83 16.28 -8.53
CA HIS A 43 2.09 16.80 -7.19
C HIS A 43 0.76 17.10 -6.45
N PRO A 44 0.68 16.88 -5.12
CA PRO A 44 -0.53 17.16 -4.34
C PRO A 44 -1.06 18.59 -4.50
N VAL A 45 -0.17 19.58 -4.54
CA VAL A 45 -0.53 20.99 -4.74
C VAL A 45 -1.23 21.19 -6.09
N ASP A 46 -0.71 20.60 -7.17
CA ASP A 46 -1.32 20.71 -8.50
C ASP A 46 -2.66 20.01 -8.56
N TYR A 47 -2.77 18.80 -7.99
CA TYR A 47 -4.02 18.05 -7.95
C TYR A 47 -5.11 18.83 -7.19
N HIS A 48 -4.77 19.40 -6.03
CA HIS A 48 -5.72 20.15 -5.20
C HIS A 48 -5.96 21.60 -5.66
N SER A 49 -5.16 22.12 -6.59
CA SER A 49 -5.40 23.44 -7.21
C SER A 49 -6.65 23.47 -8.10
N GLY A 50 -7.18 22.30 -8.46
CA GLY A 50 -8.23 22.16 -9.49
C GLY A 50 -7.68 22.12 -10.91
N ASN A 51 -6.37 21.92 -11.09
CA ASN A 51 -5.73 21.76 -12.40
C ASN A 51 -6.32 20.52 -13.12
N PRO A 52 -7.03 20.71 -14.26
CA PRO A 52 -7.68 19.60 -14.95
C PRO A 52 -6.69 18.54 -15.47
N ALA A 53 -5.47 18.94 -15.84
CA ALA A 53 -4.45 18.01 -16.30
C ALA A 53 -3.94 17.12 -15.15
N ALA A 54 -3.69 17.71 -13.98
CA ALA A 54 -3.28 16.96 -12.80
C ALA A 54 -4.37 15.98 -12.34
N GLN A 55 -5.64 16.41 -12.35
CA GLN A 55 -6.77 15.54 -12.04
C GLN A 55 -6.92 14.39 -13.04
N ALA A 56 -6.82 14.68 -14.34
CA ALA A 56 -6.89 13.67 -15.39
C ALA A 56 -5.73 12.66 -15.31
N GLN A 57 -4.52 13.12 -14.97
CA GLN A 57 -3.36 12.26 -14.75
C GLN A 57 -3.66 11.24 -13.64
N PHE A 58 -4.05 11.70 -12.45
CA PHE A 58 -4.33 10.80 -11.33
C PHE A 58 -5.50 9.84 -11.60
N GLU A 59 -6.61 10.33 -12.15
CA GLU A 59 -7.80 9.51 -12.36
C GLU A 59 -7.69 8.58 -13.56
N GLY A 60 -6.83 8.90 -14.54
CA GLY A 60 -6.75 8.21 -15.82
C GLY A 60 -5.56 7.27 -15.99
N GLU A 61 -4.46 7.48 -15.27
CA GLU A 61 -3.16 6.87 -15.60
C GLU A 61 -2.71 5.74 -14.66
N SER A 62 -3.59 5.24 -13.78
CA SER A 62 -3.34 4.01 -13.00
C SER A 62 -2.85 2.90 -13.93
N THR A 63 -1.68 2.30 -13.70
CA THR A 63 -1.16 1.23 -14.57
C THR A 63 -1.93 -0.10 -14.43
N ASP A 64 -2.76 -0.22 -13.38
CA ASP A 64 -3.63 -1.35 -13.17
C ASP A 64 -4.92 -1.16 -14.00
N LEU A 65 -5.05 -1.91 -15.10
CA LEU A 65 -6.18 -1.81 -16.03
C LEU A 65 -7.55 -2.02 -15.37
N ARG A 66 -7.60 -2.71 -14.22
CA ARG A 66 -8.82 -2.88 -13.42
C ARG A 66 -9.31 -1.58 -12.79
N TYR A 67 -8.47 -0.55 -12.76
CA TYR A 67 -8.75 0.74 -12.14
C TYR A 67 -8.41 1.90 -13.09
N GLN A 68 -8.50 1.67 -14.42
CA GLN A 68 -8.48 2.72 -15.45
C GLN A 68 -9.92 3.01 -15.90
N PRO A 69 -10.58 4.08 -15.38
CA PRO A 69 -11.96 4.43 -15.72
C PRO A 69 -12.20 4.60 -17.23
N THR A 70 -11.22 5.17 -17.93
CA THR A 70 -11.29 5.50 -19.36
C THR A 70 -11.35 4.27 -20.26
N LYS A 71 -10.92 3.09 -19.78
CA LYS A 71 -10.91 1.84 -20.56
C LYS A 71 -12.04 0.87 -20.22
N GLN A 72 -12.82 1.12 -19.18
CA GLN A 72 -13.87 0.19 -18.72
C GLN A 72 -15.28 0.44 -19.26
N GLY A 73 -15.49 1.46 -20.11
CA GLY A 73 -16.79 1.73 -20.75
C GLY A 73 -17.92 2.13 -19.80
N ASN A 74 -17.74 1.98 -18.49
CA ASN A 74 -18.72 2.25 -17.44
C ASN A 74 -18.22 3.35 -16.48
N ALA A 75 -17.92 4.53 -17.01
CA ALA A 75 -17.67 5.74 -16.21
C ALA A 75 -18.85 6.10 -15.26
N HIS A 76 -19.99 5.41 -15.37
CA HIS A 76 -21.25 5.70 -14.69
C HIS A 76 -21.38 5.14 -13.27
N GLN A 77 -20.47 4.31 -12.75
CA GLN A 77 -20.52 3.81 -11.37
C GLN A 77 -19.54 4.50 -10.41
N LEU A 78 -18.75 5.47 -10.87
CA LEU A 78 -17.76 6.18 -10.04
C LEU A 78 -18.36 7.38 -9.28
N LYS A 79 -19.56 7.21 -8.70
CA LYS A 79 -20.26 8.26 -7.93
C LYS A 79 -20.23 8.04 -6.42
N ASP A 80 -19.24 7.33 -5.90
CA ASP A 80 -19.18 6.96 -4.46
C ASP A 80 -18.54 8.05 -3.57
N ILE A 81 -18.52 9.31 -4.01
CA ILE A 81 -17.88 10.41 -3.25
C ILE A 81 -18.63 10.67 -1.91
N GLN A 82 -19.86 10.14 -1.75
CA GLN A 82 -20.76 10.53 -0.64
C GLN A 82 -21.28 9.38 0.24
N ASN A 83 -20.88 8.12 0.03
CA ASN A 83 -21.29 7.07 0.95
C ASN A 83 -20.46 7.15 2.24
N GLU A 84 -21.12 7.42 3.36
CA GLU A 84 -20.53 7.34 4.69
C GLU A 84 -20.26 5.88 5.08
N GLY A 85 -19.27 5.65 5.96
CA GLY A 85 -18.95 4.32 6.49
C GLY A 85 -17.95 3.50 5.66
N ALA A 86 -17.59 2.35 6.22
CA ALA A 86 -16.59 1.44 5.68
C ALA A 86 -17.18 0.59 4.53
N GLU A 87 -16.66 0.78 3.32
CA GLU A 87 -17.13 0.07 2.12
C GLU A 87 -16.01 0.00 1.07
N PHE A 88 -15.97 -1.07 0.27
CA PHE A 88 -15.09 -1.12 -0.89
C PHE A 88 -15.69 -0.35 -2.06
N ARG A 89 -14.93 0.62 -2.59
CA ARG A 89 -15.34 1.46 -3.72
C ARG A 89 -14.30 1.40 -4.82
N LEU A 90 -14.72 1.39 -6.08
CA LEU A 90 -13.78 1.32 -7.21
C LEU A 90 -12.80 2.51 -7.23
N ARG A 91 -13.28 3.71 -6.85
CA ARG A 91 -12.45 4.92 -6.79
C ARG A 91 -11.32 4.85 -5.75
N GLN A 92 -11.43 3.99 -4.73
CA GLN A 92 -10.35 3.82 -3.74
C GLN A 92 -9.08 3.31 -4.41
N PHE A 93 -9.22 2.48 -5.44
CA PHE A 93 -8.12 1.81 -6.13
C PHE A 93 -7.55 2.60 -7.31
N LEU A 94 -7.98 3.85 -7.50
CA LEU A 94 -7.27 4.80 -8.37
C LEU A 94 -5.85 5.02 -7.86
N GLY A 95 -4.95 5.46 -8.74
CA GLY A 95 -3.55 5.72 -8.37
C GLY A 95 -2.72 4.45 -8.11
N HIS A 96 -3.14 3.29 -8.59
CA HIS A 96 -2.31 2.08 -8.56
C HIS A 96 -1.25 2.09 -9.66
N VAL A 97 0.01 2.01 -9.24
CA VAL A 97 1.16 1.81 -10.15
C VAL A 97 1.76 0.44 -9.85
N LEU A 98 1.77 -0.47 -10.82
CA LEU A 98 2.19 -1.85 -10.68
C LEU A 98 3.70 -1.96 -10.92
N PHE A 99 4.36 -2.77 -10.10
CA PHE A 99 5.76 -3.12 -10.30
C PHE A 99 5.95 -4.02 -11.55
N PRO A 100 7.05 -3.87 -12.31
CA PRO A 100 8.12 -2.89 -12.15
C PRO A 100 7.74 -1.51 -12.69
N TYR A 101 8.35 -0.47 -12.10
CA TYR A 101 8.13 0.93 -12.47
C TYR A 101 9.14 1.42 -13.50
N ASP A 102 8.83 2.50 -14.20
CA ASP A 102 9.80 3.24 -15.03
C ASP A 102 10.62 4.21 -14.15
N SER A 103 11.21 3.66 -13.09
CA SER A 103 11.91 4.42 -12.05
C SER A 103 12.87 3.50 -11.30
N TYR A 104 14.12 3.92 -11.11
CA TYR A 104 15.15 3.09 -10.50
C TYR A 104 14.98 3.01 -8.98
N LEU A 105 14.81 4.16 -8.32
CA LEU A 105 14.77 4.24 -6.87
C LEU A 105 13.47 3.63 -6.31
N LEU A 106 12.32 3.84 -6.97
CA LEU A 106 11.07 3.20 -6.55
C LEU A 106 11.12 1.68 -6.67
N ASN A 107 11.74 1.15 -7.74
CA ASN A 107 11.94 -0.29 -7.89
C ASN A 107 12.85 -0.83 -6.78
N ARG A 108 13.89 -0.09 -6.39
CA ARG A 108 14.82 -0.47 -5.33
C ARG A 108 14.13 -0.59 -3.96
N LEU A 109 13.16 0.28 -3.64
CA LEU A 109 12.44 0.20 -2.37
C LEU A 109 11.70 -1.13 -2.17
N GLN A 110 11.13 -1.71 -3.24
CA GLN A 110 10.38 -2.98 -3.18
C GLN A 110 11.27 -4.18 -2.82
N ILE A 111 12.58 -4.06 -3.03
CA ILE A 111 13.59 -5.09 -2.76
C ILE A 111 14.72 -4.55 -1.88
N HIS A 112 14.43 -3.53 -1.06
CA HIS A 112 15.42 -2.89 -0.23
C HIS A 112 16.06 -3.92 0.72
N PRO A 113 17.40 -3.94 0.91
CA PRO A 113 18.07 -4.98 1.70
C PRO A 113 17.50 -5.17 3.11
N ASN A 114 17.14 -4.09 3.81
CA ASN A 114 16.53 -4.17 5.14
C ASN A 114 15.11 -4.76 5.11
N VAL A 115 14.34 -4.48 4.05
CA VAL A 115 12.99 -5.04 3.87
C VAL A 115 13.09 -6.54 3.62
N VAL A 116 14.02 -6.94 2.74
CA VAL A 116 14.29 -8.36 2.45
C VAL A 116 14.81 -9.09 3.68
N ASP A 117 15.74 -8.50 4.44
CA ASP A 117 16.27 -9.06 5.68
C ASP A 117 15.19 -9.23 6.75
N PHE A 118 14.33 -8.22 6.95
CA PHE A 118 13.17 -8.33 7.83
C PHE A 118 12.23 -9.46 7.38
N ALA A 119 11.87 -9.50 6.10
CA ALA A 119 10.94 -10.50 5.56
C ALA A 119 11.47 -11.94 5.77
N LYS A 120 12.75 -12.18 5.47
CA LYS A 120 13.40 -13.47 5.70
C LYS A 120 13.38 -13.88 7.17
N LYS A 121 13.77 -12.96 8.07
CA LYS A 121 13.79 -13.22 9.52
C LYS A 121 12.38 -13.47 10.05
N ALA A 122 11.40 -12.66 9.68
CA ALA A 122 10.02 -12.80 10.13
C ALA A 122 9.41 -14.13 9.66
N MET A 123 9.52 -14.43 8.37
CA MET A 123 9.02 -15.68 7.78
C MET A 123 9.83 -16.91 8.21
N GLY A 124 11.08 -16.73 8.64
CA GLY A 124 11.96 -17.82 9.02
C GLY A 124 12.46 -18.65 7.84
N ASP A 125 12.54 -18.04 6.65
CA ASP A 125 12.96 -18.69 5.40
C ASP A 125 13.88 -17.75 4.60
N GLU A 126 14.85 -18.34 3.91
CA GLU A 126 15.79 -17.64 3.03
C GLU A 126 15.31 -17.59 1.56
N ASP A 127 14.42 -18.50 1.16
CA ASP A 127 13.81 -18.55 -0.18
C ASP A 127 12.42 -17.93 -0.16
N ILE A 128 12.38 -16.59 -0.14
CA ILE A 128 11.15 -15.82 -0.26
C ILE A 128 10.97 -15.27 -1.68
N ARG A 129 9.72 -15.13 -2.11
CA ARG A 129 9.36 -14.61 -3.44
C ARG A 129 8.47 -13.39 -3.31
N LEU A 130 8.88 -12.29 -3.94
CA LEU A 130 8.00 -11.15 -4.19
C LEU A 130 7.12 -11.48 -5.41
N TYR A 131 5.85 -11.78 -5.18
CA TYR A 131 4.90 -12.08 -6.27
C TYR A 131 4.09 -10.85 -6.71
N GLN A 132 3.96 -9.84 -5.85
CA GLN A 132 3.21 -8.62 -6.12
C GLN A 132 3.84 -7.44 -5.37
N ALA A 133 3.99 -6.33 -6.09
CA ALA A 133 4.35 -5.03 -5.54
C ALA A 133 3.60 -3.93 -6.30
N ARG A 134 3.27 -2.84 -5.61
CA ARG A 134 2.61 -1.66 -6.21
C ARG A 134 2.86 -0.43 -5.34
N ILE A 135 2.76 0.73 -5.98
CA ILE A 135 2.60 2.02 -5.29
C ILE A 135 1.13 2.41 -5.39
N TRP A 136 0.61 3.02 -4.32
CA TRP A 136 -0.77 3.44 -4.25
C TRP A 136 -0.84 4.92 -3.83
N GLY A 137 -1.09 5.80 -4.80
CA GLY A 137 -1.36 7.20 -4.55
C GLY A 137 -2.77 7.39 -3.98
N LYS A 138 -2.89 8.03 -2.81
CA LYS A 138 -4.17 8.41 -2.20
C LYS A 138 -4.22 9.93 -2.03
N TYR A 139 -5.18 10.58 -2.68
CA TYR A 139 -5.34 12.04 -2.64
C TYR A 139 -6.65 12.40 -1.94
N THR A 140 -6.59 13.34 -1.01
CA THR A 140 -7.76 13.78 -0.24
C THR A 140 -8.90 14.25 -1.15
N GLY A 141 -10.13 13.84 -0.84
CA GLY A 141 -11.32 14.24 -1.60
C GLY A 141 -11.58 13.45 -2.90
N VAL A 142 -10.71 12.50 -3.28
CA VAL A 142 -10.99 11.59 -4.42
C VAL A 142 -12.20 10.71 -4.15
N THR A 143 -12.26 10.13 -2.94
CA THR A 143 -13.29 9.22 -2.45
C THR A 143 -13.15 9.07 -0.93
N ASN A 144 -14.14 8.43 -0.29
CA ASN A 144 -13.98 7.93 1.05
C ASN A 144 -13.08 6.67 1.02
N TYR A 145 -11.89 6.77 1.61
CA TYR A 145 -10.91 5.67 1.64
C TYR A 145 -11.16 4.63 2.74
N GLU A 146 -12.20 4.80 3.56
CA GLU A 146 -12.53 3.86 4.62
C GLU A 146 -12.98 2.51 4.04
N GLN A 147 -12.21 1.47 4.36
CA GLN A 147 -12.46 0.09 3.94
C GLN A 147 -12.92 -0.75 5.14
N PRO A 148 -13.83 -1.72 4.95
CA PRO A 148 -14.19 -2.63 6.03
C PRO A 148 -12.97 -3.44 6.46
N PHE A 149 -12.93 -3.90 7.71
CA PHE A 149 -11.91 -4.85 8.15
C PHE A 149 -11.90 -6.08 7.24
N HIS A 150 -10.72 -6.43 6.73
CA HIS A 150 -10.54 -7.54 5.82
C HIS A 150 -9.16 -8.19 6.01
N GLN A 151 -9.00 -9.37 5.41
CA GLN A 151 -7.73 -10.06 5.27
C GLN A 151 -7.42 -10.22 3.79
N ASP A 152 -6.16 -10.03 3.41
CA ASP A 152 -5.67 -10.10 2.02
C ASP A 152 -5.55 -11.54 1.50
N ARG A 153 -6.63 -12.31 1.61
CA ARG A 153 -6.72 -13.71 1.17
C ARG A 153 -6.85 -13.87 -0.34
N ASN A 154 -7.06 -12.78 -1.06
CA ASN A 154 -7.25 -12.71 -2.51
C ASN A 154 -5.95 -12.66 -3.32
N HIS A 155 -4.78 -12.72 -2.67
CA HIS A 155 -3.48 -12.60 -3.33
C HIS A 155 -2.63 -13.87 -3.31
N THR A 156 -3.19 -15.01 -2.91
CA THR A 156 -2.48 -16.29 -2.92
C THR A 156 -3.11 -17.29 -3.88
N ILE A 157 -2.29 -18.01 -4.63
CA ILE A 157 -2.74 -19.07 -5.56
C ILE A 157 -2.89 -20.43 -4.86
N VAL A 158 -2.50 -20.52 -3.59
CA VAL A 158 -2.58 -21.74 -2.78
C VAL A 158 -3.68 -21.60 -1.73
N PRO A 159 -4.40 -22.69 -1.39
CA PRO A 159 -5.41 -22.65 -0.34
C PRO A 159 -4.76 -22.37 1.03
N ASP A 160 -5.58 -21.89 1.96
CA ASP A 160 -5.17 -21.77 3.36
C ASP A 160 -4.67 -23.11 3.88
N ARG A 161 -3.56 -23.06 4.61
CA ARG A 161 -2.96 -24.22 5.27
C ARG A 161 -3.49 -24.38 6.68
N VAL A 162 -3.51 -25.62 7.16
CA VAL A 162 -3.94 -25.95 8.53
C VAL A 162 -2.80 -25.81 9.53
N GLU A 163 -1.56 -25.82 9.05
CA GLU A 163 -0.36 -25.66 9.87
C GLU A 163 -0.28 -24.24 10.46
N PRO A 164 0.02 -24.12 11.77
CA PRO A 164 0.23 -22.81 12.39
C PRO A 164 1.38 -22.02 11.75
N GLY A 165 1.24 -20.70 11.71
CA GLY A 165 2.29 -19.78 11.23
C GLY A 165 1.84 -18.89 10.09
N TRP A 166 2.72 -17.97 9.70
CA TRP A 166 2.47 -16.97 8.67
C TRP A 166 3.29 -17.30 7.43
N TRP A 167 2.61 -17.61 6.33
CA TRP A 167 3.24 -18.10 5.10
C TRP A 167 3.23 -17.06 3.98
N ASN A 168 2.52 -15.95 4.18
CA ASN A 168 2.53 -14.78 3.31
C ASN A 168 2.76 -13.55 4.17
N MET A 169 3.50 -12.60 3.64
CA MET A 169 3.70 -11.29 4.25
C MET A 169 3.18 -10.24 3.28
N LEU A 170 2.37 -9.32 3.81
CA LEU A 170 2.06 -8.04 3.19
C LEU A 170 2.77 -6.97 4.01
N GLY A 171 3.37 -5.99 3.32
CA GLY A 171 3.98 -4.82 3.94
C GLY A 171 3.51 -3.54 3.27
N PHE A 172 3.42 -2.47 4.07
CA PHE A 172 3.26 -1.11 3.59
C PHE A 172 4.49 -0.31 3.98
N LEU A 173 5.20 0.24 3.00
CA LEU A 173 6.21 1.27 3.22
C LEU A 173 5.54 2.62 2.95
N TYR A 174 5.42 3.45 3.97
CA TYR A 174 4.86 4.78 3.83
C TYR A 174 5.91 5.71 3.21
N LEU A 175 5.54 6.37 2.11
CA LEU A 175 6.40 7.33 1.38
C LEU A 175 6.07 8.79 1.74
N SER A 176 5.15 8.97 2.68
CA SER A 176 4.77 10.24 3.29
C SER A 176 4.28 9.95 4.70
N ASP A 177 4.28 10.96 5.56
CA ASP A 177 3.69 10.84 6.89
C ASP A 177 2.20 10.49 6.80
N VAL A 178 1.75 9.61 7.68
CA VAL A 178 0.35 9.18 7.79
C VAL A 178 -0.13 9.43 9.21
N GLU A 179 -0.69 10.63 9.39
CA GLU A 179 -1.20 11.13 10.66
C GLU A 179 -2.71 10.87 10.82
N GLU A 180 -3.25 11.27 11.97
CA GLU A 180 -4.70 11.34 12.16
C GLU A 180 -5.33 12.27 11.10
N GLY A 181 -6.44 11.83 10.51
CA GLY A 181 -7.17 12.60 9.49
C GLY A 181 -6.72 12.37 8.04
N VAL A 182 -5.62 11.65 7.78
CA VAL A 182 -5.19 11.27 6.41
C VAL A 182 -5.26 9.75 6.16
N GLY A 183 -6.10 9.05 6.92
CA GLY A 183 -6.43 7.64 6.71
C GLY A 183 -5.34 6.66 7.13
N PRO A 184 -4.89 6.67 8.40
CA PRO A 184 -3.96 5.67 8.91
C PRO A 184 -4.57 4.27 8.86
N THR A 185 -3.74 3.28 8.50
CA THR A 185 -4.15 1.87 8.49
C THR A 185 -4.52 1.42 9.90
N GLN A 186 -5.72 0.86 10.04
CA GLN A 186 -6.18 0.24 11.29
C GLN A 186 -5.94 -1.27 11.23
N ILE A 187 -5.46 -1.84 12.34
CA ILE A 187 -5.20 -3.27 12.49
C ILE A 187 -5.95 -3.77 13.72
N LEU A 188 -6.66 -4.87 13.56
CA LEU A 188 -7.29 -5.59 14.66
C LEU A 188 -6.34 -6.69 15.14
N SER A 189 -6.02 -6.71 16.44
CA SER A 189 -5.12 -7.73 16.99
C SER A 189 -5.83 -9.07 17.18
N ILE A 190 -5.05 -10.15 17.22
CA ILE A 190 -5.60 -11.50 17.44
C ILE A 190 -6.35 -11.55 18.76
N GLY A 191 -7.61 -11.98 18.71
CA GLY A 191 -8.48 -12.10 19.88
C GLY A 191 -9.40 -10.89 20.10
N ASP A 192 -9.17 -9.78 19.40
CA ASP A 192 -10.09 -8.64 19.41
C ASP A 192 -11.24 -8.88 18.42
N SER A 193 -12.41 -8.31 18.71
CA SER A 193 -13.55 -8.28 17.79
C SER A 193 -13.62 -6.90 17.10
N PRO A 194 -13.95 -6.83 15.80
CA PRO A 194 -14.12 -5.57 15.09
C PRO A 194 -15.34 -4.77 15.60
#